data_AF-A0A7W1HYG6-F1
#
_entry.id   AF-A0A7W1HYG6-F1
#
_cell.length_a   1.000
_cell.length_b   1.000
_cell.length_c   1.000
_cell.angle_alpha   90.00
_cell.angle_beta   90.00
_cell.angle_gamma   90.00
#
_symmetry.space_group_name_H-M   'P 1'
#
loop_
_entity.id
_entity.type
_entity.pdbx_description
1 polymer ?
#
loop_
_entity_poly.entity_id
_entity_poly.type
_entity_poly.pdbx_seq_one_letter_code
_entity_poly.pdbx_strand_id
1 'polypeptide(L)'
;MIQDAWRKIKGASPVGEETRGVRPENLVWMFGTARTGSSWLSAIMGEIGGYSRWHEPLVGHLFGNLYYVRAGHRSEDEHFILGARYRELWLETVRRFVLDSAAARFPEVAGGRYLIIKEPQGSMGAPLLMEALPESRMILLVRDPRDVVASNLDAHKKGTWTADLMKKGGREKPPSLAERRPDDFVKGQARRYVRDVGN
;
A
#
# COMPACT_ATOMS: atom_id res chain seq x y z
N MET A 1 29.34 8.82 2.09
CA MET A 1 27.90 8.77 1.76
C MET A 1 27.13 7.61 2.42
N ILE A 2 27.74 6.44 2.67
CA ILE A 2 27.06 5.31 3.36
C ILE A 2 27.16 5.41 4.90
N GLN A 3 28.21 6.03 5.46
CA GLN A 3 28.41 6.12 6.91
C GLN A 3 27.44 7.08 7.64
N ASP A 4 26.90 8.10 6.96
CA ASP A 4 25.94 9.04 7.57
C ASP A 4 24.54 8.41 7.77
N ALA A 5 24.18 7.40 6.97
CA ALA A 5 22.92 6.68 7.13
C ALA A 5 22.91 5.84 8.44
N TRP A 6 24.06 5.29 8.83
CA TRP A 6 24.20 4.53 10.07
C TRP A 6 24.22 5.40 11.32
N ARG A 7 24.66 6.67 11.21
CA ARG A 7 24.69 7.59 12.35
C ARG A 7 23.30 8.06 12.79
N LYS A 8 22.31 8.07 11.87
CA LYS A 8 20.89 8.31 12.20
C LYS A 8 20.21 7.14 12.90
N ILE A 9 20.74 5.91 12.78
CA ILE A 9 20.17 4.71 13.42
C ILE A 9 20.69 4.55 14.87
N LYS A 10 21.87 5.08 15.19
CA LYS A 10 22.48 4.96 16.52
C LYS A 10 21.92 5.91 17.60
N GLY A 11 20.85 6.65 17.30
CA GLY A 11 20.12 7.48 18.26
C GLY A 11 18.99 6.76 19.00
N ALA A 12 18.89 5.42 18.91
CA ALA A 12 17.93 4.67 19.70
C ALA A 12 18.47 4.50 21.14
N SER A 13 17.99 5.34 22.05
CA SER A 13 18.20 5.19 23.50
C SER A 13 17.72 3.81 23.99
N PRO A 14 18.38 3.23 25.01
CA PRO A 14 17.93 1.99 25.61
C PRO A 14 16.66 2.24 26.43
N VAL A 15 15.73 1.28 26.34
CA VAL A 15 14.60 0.96 27.23
C VAL A 15 14.39 1.95 28.41
N GLY A 16 13.31 2.75 28.38
CA GLY A 16 12.93 3.55 29.54
C GLY A 16 12.00 4.75 29.33
N GLU A 17 11.58 5.08 28.12
CA GLU A 17 10.46 5.99 27.90
C GLU A 17 9.29 5.21 27.30
N GLU A 18 8.10 5.31 27.89
CA GLU A 18 6.85 5.01 27.21
C GLU A 18 6.73 5.95 25.99
N THR A 19 7.45 5.63 24.93
CA THR A 19 7.13 6.15 23.61
C THR A 19 5.74 5.61 23.34
N ARG A 20 4.74 6.48 23.45
CA ARG A 20 3.38 6.20 22.98
C ARG A 20 3.51 5.92 21.49
N GLY A 21 3.77 4.67 21.12
CA GLY A 21 3.94 4.24 19.74
C GLY A 21 2.69 4.56 18.93
N VAL A 22 2.79 4.44 17.61
CA VAL A 22 1.60 4.55 16.76
C VAL A 22 0.60 3.48 17.23
N ARG A 23 -0.57 3.93 17.67
CA ARG A 23 -1.60 3.00 18.15
C ARG A 23 -2.27 2.34 16.95
N PRO A 24 -2.43 1.00 16.94
CA PRO A 24 -2.99 0.28 15.80
C PRO A 24 -4.41 0.74 15.45
N GLU A 25 -5.22 1.12 16.44
CA GLU A 25 -6.59 1.65 16.25
C GLU A 25 -6.65 3.02 15.57
N ASN A 26 -5.52 3.72 15.49
CA ASN A 26 -5.39 4.99 14.77
C ASN A 26 -4.96 4.81 13.31
N LEU A 27 -4.69 3.59 12.86
CA LEU A 27 -4.38 3.31 11.46
C LEU A 27 -5.67 3.18 10.65
N VAL A 28 -5.74 3.88 9.52
CA VAL A 28 -6.82 3.73 8.54
C VAL A 28 -6.23 3.39 7.19
N TRP A 29 -6.51 2.19 6.71
CA TRP A 29 -6.05 1.71 5.41
C TRP A 29 -7.06 2.08 4.33
N MET A 30 -6.56 2.58 3.20
CA MET A 30 -7.36 2.86 2.02
C MET A 30 -6.90 1.93 0.90
N PHE A 31 -7.63 0.83 0.72
CA PHE A 31 -7.42 -0.14 -0.35
C PHE A 31 -8.36 0.14 -1.53
N GLY A 32 -8.16 -0.61 -2.61
CA GLY A 32 -8.91 -0.51 -3.86
C GLY A 32 -8.02 -0.91 -5.03
N THR A 33 -8.19 -0.27 -6.18
CA THR A 33 -7.19 -0.36 -7.25
C THR A 33 -6.88 1.03 -7.78
N ALA A 34 -5.86 1.15 -8.62
CA ALA A 34 -5.62 2.41 -9.30
C ALA A 34 -6.90 2.86 -10.02
N ARG A 35 -7.18 4.18 -9.98
CA ARG A 35 -8.32 4.84 -10.66
C ARG A 35 -9.69 4.69 -9.98
N THR A 36 -9.77 4.19 -8.75
CA THR A 36 -11.01 4.18 -7.94
C THR A 36 -11.26 5.48 -7.16
N GLY A 37 -10.45 6.52 -7.36
CA GLY A 37 -10.59 7.80 -6.65
C GLY A 37 -9.76 7.92 -5.38
N SER A 38 -8.86 6.98 -5.09
CA SER A 38 -8.01 6.99 -3.88
C SER A 38 -7.18 8.26 -3.71
N SER A 39 -6.64 8.84 -4.79
CA SER A 39 -5.92 10.12 -4.70
C SER A 39 -6.84 11.30 -4.35
N TRP A 40 -8.08 11.31 -4.86
CA TRP A 40 -9.05 12.38 -4.56
C TRP A 40 -9.52 12.29 -3.11
N LEU A 41 -9.93 11.10 -2.65
CA LEU A 41 -10.30 10.90 -1.26
C LEU A 41 -9.13 11.19 -0.32
N SER A 42 -7.92 10.73 -0.64
CA SER A 42 -6.72 11.02 0.14
C SER A 42 -6.38 12.52 0.18
N ALA A 43 -6.73 13.29 -0.86
CA ALA A 43 -6.57 14.74 -0.87
C ALA A 43 -7.58 15.43 0.06
N ILE A 44 -8.87 15.08 -0.03
CA ILE A 44 -9.92 15.61 0.86
C ILE A 44 -9.64 15.25 2.31
N MET A 45 -9.33 13.98 2.56
CA MET A 45 -8.95 13.54 3.89
C MET A 45 -7.77 14.39 4.35
N GLY A 46 -6.78 14.59 3.47
CA GLY A 46 -5.61 15.48 3.57
C GLY A 46 -5.82 16.96 3.90
N GLU A 47 -7.07 17.44 3.95
CA GLU A 47 -7.43 18.80 4.39
C GLU A 47 -8.03 18.85 5.80
N ILE A 48 -8.51 17.72 6.33
CA ILE A 48 -9.09 17.66 7.67
C ILE A 48 -7.95 17.84 8.71
N GLY A 49 -8.19 18.40 9.89
CA GLY A 49 -7.16 18.47 10.94
C GLY A 49 -6.92 17.09 11.59
N GLY A 50 -5.72 16.84 12.10
CA GLY A 50 -5.50 15.74 13.06
C GLY A 50 -5.13 14.35 12.50
N TYR A 51 -4.69 14.24 11.26
CA TYR A 51 -4.05 13.01 10.74
C TYR A 51 -2.81 13.32 9.89
N SER A 52 -2.01 12.27 9.67
CA SER A 52 -0.92 12.23 8.70
C SER A 52 -1.25 11.25 7.56
N ARG A 53 -0.56 11.36 6.42
CA ARG A 53 -0.77 10.49 5.25
C ARG A 53 0.49 9.70 4.92
N TRP A 54 0.33 8.39 4.78
CA TRP A 54 1.35 7.51 4.22
C TRP A 54 0.97 7.11 2.80
N HIS A 55 1.69 7.68 1.83
CA HIS A 55 1.37 7.51 0.42
C HIS A 55 2.05 6.27 -0.17
N GLU A 56 1.26 5.23 -0.45
CA GLU A 56 1.64 4.03 -1.21
C GLU A 56 2.92 3.33 -0.70
N PRO A 57 2.95 2.86 0.57
CA PRO A 57 4.12 2.17 1.12
C PRO A 57 4.36 0.75 0.56
N LEU A 58 3.39 0.18 -0.15
CA LEU A 58 3.43 -1.14 -0.78
C LEU A 58 3.62 -2.31 0.21
N VAL A 59 3.18 -2.15 1.46
CA VAL A 59 3.23 -3.22 2.48
C VAL A 59 2.32 -4.38 2.09
N GLY A 60 1.09 -4.06 1.68
CA GLY A 60 0.14 -5.08 1.25
C GLY A 60 0.61 -5.81 -0.01
N HIS A 61 1.31 -5.10 -0.90
CA HIS A 61 1.95 -5.72 -2.07
C HIS A 61 3.13 -6.62 -1.65
N LEU A 62 3.99 -6.17 -0.73
CA LEU A 62 5.15 -6.92 -0.25
C LEU A 62 4.75 -8.30 0.30
N PHE A 63 3.83 -8.34 1.27
CA PHE A 63 3.41 -9.58 1.90
C PHE A 63 2.38 -10.34 1.08
N GLY A 64 1.35 -9.64 0.57
CA GLY A 64 0.27 -10.26 -0.20
C GLY A 64 0.75 -10.88 -1.51
N ASN A 65 1.68 -10.25 -2.23
CA ASN A 65 2.20 -10.85 -3.47
C ASN A 65 3.04 -12.09 -3.20
N LEU A 66 3.87 -12.08 -2.15
CA LEU A 66 4.63 -13.26 -1.77
C LEU A 66 3.68 -14.39 -1.37
N TYR A 67 2.75 -14.12 -0.46
CA TYR A 67 1.87 -15.11 0.13
C TYR A 67 0.83 -15.66 -0.85
N TYR A 68 0.07 -14.82 -1.56
CA TYR A 68 -1.04 -15.28 -2.40
C TYR A 68 -0.62 -15.62 -3.84
N VAL A 69 0.33 -14.89 -4.42
CA VAL A 69 0.62 -14.99 -5.86
C VAL A 69 1.88 -15.79 -6.13
N ARG A 70 3.02 -15.40 -5.53
CA ARG A 70 4.31 -16.04 -5.80
C ARG A 70 4.41 -17.42 -5.17
N ALA A 71 3.92 -17.57 -3.94
CA ALA A 71 4.09 -18.76 -3.12
C ALA A 71 2.76 -19.29 -2.54
N GLY A 72 1.61 -18.98 -3.17
CA GLY A 72 0.29 -19.45 -2.70
C GLY A 72 0.16 -20.97 -2.59
N HIS A 73 0.91 -21.71 -3.42
CA HIS A 73 0.99 -23.18 -3.36
C HIS A 73 1.84 -23.72 -2.20
N ARG A 74 2.52 -22.85 -1.44
CA ARG A 74 3.43 -23.21 -0.35
C ARG A 74 2.85 -22.92 1.03
N SER A 75 1.54 -22.66 1.15
CA SER A 75 0.94 -22.30 2.45
C SER A 75 1.22 -23.34 3.53
N GLU A 76 1.23 -24.64 3.20
CA GLU A 76 1.49 -25.74 4.12
C GLU A 76 2.97 -26.19 4.16
N ASP A 77 3.85 -25.54 3.40
CA ASP A 77 5.28 -25.89 3.35
C ASP A 77 5.99 -25.36 4.60
N GLU A 78 6.59 -26.27 5.39
CA GLU A 78 7.30 -25.94 6.63
C GLU A 78 8.53 -25.02 6.43
N HIS A 79 9.10 -25.02 5.22
CA HIS A 79 10.22 -24.16 4.86
C HIS A 79 9.79 -22.79 4.34
N PHE A 80 8.49 -22.58 4.08
CA PHE A 80 8.00 -21.29 3.66
C PHE A 80 7.90 -20.35 4.87
N ILE A 81 8.57 -19.20 4.78
CA ILE A 81 8.63 -18.23 5.90
C ILE A 81 7.27 -17.66 6.31
N LEU A 82 6.29 -17.65 5.39
CA LEU A 82 4.90 -17.28 5.67
C LEU A 82 3.98 -18.53 5.73
N GLY A 83 4.53 -19.71 6.02
CA GLY A 83 3.78 -20.96 6.13
C GLY A 83 2.75 -20.93 7.26
N ALA A 84 1.69 -21.72 7.11
CA ALA A 84 0.53 -21.79 8.01
C ALA A 84 0.95 -22.21 9.43
N ARG A 85 1.92 -23.13 9.55
CA ARG A 85 2.44 -23.62 10.84
C ARG A 85 2.94 -22.51 11.76
N TYR A 86 3.44 -21.40 11.20
CA TYR A 86 3.98 -20.28 11.96
C TYR A 86 3.18 -18.98 11.77
N ARG A 87 1.89 -19.10 11.38
CA ARG A 87 1.01 -17.96 11.05
C ARG A 87 1.01 -16.86 12.10
N GLU A 88 0.79 -17.23 13.36
CA GLU A 88 0.75 -16.29 14.47
C GLU A 88 2.08 -15.52 14.61
N LEU A 89 3.21 -16.23 14.51
CA LEU A 89 4.54 -15.64 14.64
C LEU A 89 4.82 -14.60 13.54
N TRP A 90 4.57 -14.95 12.27
CA TRP A 90 4.87 -14.00 11.19
C TRP A 90 3.83 -12.90 11.07
N LEU A 91 2.56 -13.11 11.45
CA LEU A 91 1.58 -12.02 11.53
C LEU A 91 1.96 -10.98 12.59
N GLU A 92 2.41 -11.42 13.76
CA GLU A 92 2.93 -10.52 14.78
C GLU A 92 4.17 -9.75 14.28
N THR A 93 5.01 -10.41 13.48
CA THR A 93 6.15 -9.75 12.84
C THR A 93 5.72 -8.72 11.79
N VAL A 94 4.68 -9.01 10.98
CA VAL A 94 4.09 -8.05 10.04
C VAL A 94 3.51 -6.85 10.78
N ARG A 95 2.77 -7.10 11.87
CA ARG A 95 2.23 -6.06 12.75
C ARG A 95 3.32 -5.12 13.24
N ARG A 96 4.36 -5.68 13.87
CA ARG A 96 5.49 -4.91 14.38
C ARG A 96 6.20 -4.14 13.27
N PHE A 97 6.44 -4.77 12.12
CA PHE A 97 7.07 -4.12 10.97
C PHE A 97 6.31 -2.86 10.52
N VAL A 98 4.98 -2.92 10.48
CA VAL A 98 4.14 -1.77 10.14
C VAL A 98 4.21 -0.68 11.22
N LEU A 99 4.02 -1.04 12.49
CA LEU A 99 3.95 -0.09 13.59
C LEU A 99 5.30 0.63 13.82
N ASP A 100 6.41 -0.12 13.81
CA ASP A 100 7.76 0.44 13.95
C ASP A 100 8.08 1.35 12.75
N SER A 101 7.70 0.93 11.54
CA SER A 101 7.90 1.74 10.34
C SER A 101 7.06 3.02 10.32
N ALA A 102 5.84 2.96 10.85
CA ALA A 102 4.95 4.11 11.00
C ALA A 102 5.48 5.08 12.05
N ALA A 103 5.85 4.59 13.24
CA ALA A 103 6.37 5.41 14.32
C ALA A 103 7.66 6.14 13.92
N ALA A 104 8.56 5.48 13.19
CA ALA A 104 9.81 6.10 12.72
C ALA A 104 9.59 7.20 11.67
N ARG A 105 8.52 7.12 10.87
CA ARG A 105 8.23 8.06 9.77
C ARG A 105 7.28 9.19 10.17
N PHE A 106 6.39 8.90 11.11
CA PHE A 106 5.32 9.77 11.54
C PHE A 106 5.32 9.88 13.07
N PRO A 107 6.39 10.39 13.70
CA PRO A 107 6.46 10.54 15.16
C PRO A 107 5.31 11.39 15.72
N GLU A 108 4.74 12.27 14.91
CA GLU A 108 3.62 13.12 15.27
C GLU A 108 2.29 12.35 15.43
N VAL A 109 2.19 11.14 14.86
CA VAL A 109 1.04 10.23 14.97
C VAL A 109 1.06 9.49 16.31
N ALA A 110 2.25 9.20 16.83
CA ALA A 110 2.46 8.59 18.15
C ALA A 110 1.76 9.38 19.29
N GLY A 111 1.59 10.69 19.12
CA GLY A 111 0.80 11.56 20.01
C GLY A 111 -0.73 11.36 19.97
N GLY A 112 -1.24 10.37 19.24
CA GLY A 112 -2.66 10.01 19.20
C GLY A 112 -3.46 10.54 18.02
N ARG A 113 -2.77 11.02 16.96
CA ARG A 113 -3.38 11.37 15.68
C ARG A 113 -3.63 10.12 14.83
N TYR A 114 -4.48 10.23 13.80
CA TYR A 114 -4.72 9.15 12.84
C TYR A 114 -3.63 9.11 11.77
N LEU A 115 -3.38 7.92 11.20
CA LEU A 115 -2.53 7.74 10.03
C LEU A 115 -3.34 7.11 8.91
N ILE A 116 -3.54 7.86 7.83
CA ILE A 116 -4.22 7.37 6.62
C ILE A 116 -3.19 6.75 5.68
N ILE A 117 -3.29 5.45 5.46
CA ILE A 117 -2.36 4.67 4.63
C ILE A 117 -3.03 4.39 3.29
N LYS A 118 -2.57 5.05 2.23
CA LYS A 118 -3.11 4.86 0.88
C LYS A 118 -2.42 3.68 0.19
N GLU A 119 -3.14 2.60 -0.07
CA GLU A 119 -2.61 1.31 -0.57
C GLU A 119 -3.39 0.71 -1.77
N PRO A 120 -3.72 1.48 -2.82
CA PRO A 120 -4.43 0.93 -3.99
C PRO A 120 -3.64 -0.15 -4.75
N GLN A 121 -2.32 -0.23 -4.58
CA GLN A 121 -1.47 -1.24 -5.22
C GLN A 121 -1.19 -2.44 -4.30
N GLY A 122 -1.55 -2.33 -3.02
CA GLY A 122 -1.32 -3.35 -1.98
C GLY A 122 -2.59 -4.07 -1.52
N SER A 123 -3.74 -3.82 -2.13
CA SER A 123 -5.05 -4.35 -1.70
C SER A 123 -5.13 -5.87 -1.62
N MET A 124 -4.36 -6.59 -2.44
CA MET A 124 -4.23 -8.05 -2.35
C MET A 124 -3.72 -8.53 -0.97
N GLY A 125 -2.98 -7.69 -0.25
CA GLY A 125 -2.51 -7.96 1.11
C GLY A 125 -3.47 -7.49 2.20
N ALA A 126 -4.63 -6.90 1.85
CA ALA A 126 -5.58 -6.41 2.83
C ALA A 126 -6.01 -7.49 3.84
N PRO A 127 -6.31 -8.75 3.46
CA PRO A 127 -6.67 -9.77 4.45
C PRO A 127 -5.56 -10.02 5.48
N LEU A 128 -4.30 -10.10 5.04
CA LEU A 128 -3.15 -10.28 5.93
C LEU A 128 -2.95 -9.10 6.87
N LEU A 129 -3.13 -7.87 6.35
CA LEU A 129 -2.95 -6.65 7.14
C LEU A 129 -4.08 -6.47 8.15
N MET A 130 -5.32 -6.80 7.79
CA MET A 130 -6.46 -6.75 8.70
C MET A 130 -6.39 -7.83 9.77
N GLU A 131 -5.77 -8.97 9.47
CA GLU A 131 -5.52 -10.01 10.48
C GLU A 131 -4.36 -9.65 11.43
N ALA A 132 -3.28 -9.06 10.92
CA ALA A 132 -2.15 -8.62 11.74
C ALA A 132 -2.48 -7.38 12.61
N LEU A 133 -3.39 -6.52 12.14
CA LEU A 133 -3.79 -5.27 12.77
C LEU A 133 -5.33 -5.19 12.88
N PRO A 134 -5.97 -6.07 13.66
CA PRO A 134 -7.44 -6.15 13.75
C PRO A 134 -8.08 -4.89 14.35
N GLU A 135 -7.30 -4.07 15.07
CA GLU A 135 -7.77 -2.81 15.65
C GLU A 135 -7.82 -1.68 14.61
N SER A 136 -7.09 -1.82 13.49
CA SER A 136 -7.07 -0.82 12.43
C SER A 136 -8.37 -0.79 11.63
N ARG A 137 -8.64 0.35 10.99
CA ARG A 137 -9.84 0.52 10.15
C ARG A 137 -9.48 0.41 8.67
N MET A 138 -10.46 0.01 7.86
CA MET A 138 -10.30 -0.11 6.42
C MET A 138 -11.38 0.65 5.65
N ILE A 139 -10.96 1.33 4.59
CA ILE A 139 -11.79 1.86 3.53
C ILE A 139 -11.41 1.10 2.26
N LEU A 140 -12.35 0.34 1.69
CA LEU A 140 -12.20 -0.30 0.39
C LEU A 140 -12.88 0.54 -0.68
N LEU A 141 -12.10 1.09 -1.61
CA LEU A 141 -12.63 1.89 -2.71
C LEU A 141 -12.98 1.03 -3.90
N VAL A 142 -14.28 0.95 -4.17
CA VAL A 142 -14.87 0.26 -5.31
C VAL A 142 -15.41 1.29 -6.29
N ARG A 143 -15.15 1.07 -7.58
CA ARG A 143 -15.70 1.87 -8.69
C ARG A 143 -16.03 0.90 -9.81
N ASP A 144 -17.04 1.20 -10.63
CA ASP A 144 -17.38 0.38 -11.79
C ASP A 144 -16.10 -0.08 -12.54
N PRO A 145 -15.87 -1.40 -12.71
CA PRO A 145 -14.64 -1.91 -13.29
C PRO A 145 -14.44 -1.42 -14.73
N ARG A 146 -15.53 -1.14 -15.48
CA ARG A 146 -15.47 -0.60 -16.84
C ARG A 146 -14.90 0.81 -16.83
N ASP A 147 -15.32 1.63 -15.87
CA ASP A 147 -14.80 2.98 -15.66
C ASP A 147 -13.32 2.97 -15.25
N VAL A 148 -12.94 2.05 -14.36
CA VAL A 148 -11.55 1.90 -13.93
C VAL A 148 -10.66 1.50 -15.11
N VAL A 149 -11.09 0.54 -15.91
CA VAL A 149 -10.36 0.08 -17.11
C VAL A 149 -10.29 1.20 -18.15
N ALA A 150 -11.40 1.89 -18.42
CA ALA A 150 -11.44 3.02 -19.35
C ALA A 150 -10.50 4.16 -18.89
N SER A 151 -10.52 4.51 -17.60
CA SER A 151 -9.62 5.52 -17.03
C SER A 151 -8.15 5.08 -17.12
N ASN A 152 -7.84 3.81 -16.89
CA ASN A 152 -6.48 3.29 -17.07
C ASN A 152 -6.05 3.34 -18.53
N LEU A 153 -6.93 2.97 -19.47
CA LEU A 153 -6.64 2.98 -20.89
C LEU A 153 -6.33 4.40 -21.37
N ASP A 154 -7.18 5.36 -21.03
CA ASP A 154 -6.97 6.78 -21.33
C ASP A 154 -5.68 7.30 -20.68
N ALA A 155 -5.50 7.06 -19.37
CA ALA A 155 -4.30 7.47 -18.65
C ALA A 155 -3.01 6.85 -19.18
N HIS A 156 -3.04 5.85 -20.07
CA HIS A 156 -1.85 5.22 -20.64
C HIS A 156 -1.64 5.52 -22.14
N LYS A 157 -2.56 6.24 -22.81
CA LYS A 157 -2.35 6.74 -24.19
C LYS A 157 -1.39 7.94 -24.23
N LYS A 158 -0.75 8.21 -25.37
CA LYS A 158 0.03 9.44 -25.61
C LYS A 158 -0.87 10.67 -25.60
N GLY A 159 -0.26 11.83 -25.39
CA GLY A 159 -0.95 13.14 -25.43
C GLY A 159 -1.99 13.36 -24.34
N THR A 160 -1.92 12.57 -23.25
CA THR A 160 -2.85 12.67 -22.11
C THR A 160 -2.23 13.48 -20.98
N TRP A 161 -3.08 13.97 -20.06
CA TRP A 161 -2.64 14.73 -18.88
C TRP A 161 -1.55 14.02 -18.05
N THR A 162 -1.51 12.68 -18.04
CA THR A 162 -0.44 11.91 -17.38
C THR A 162 0.91 12.05 -18.08
N ALA A 163 0.94 12.18 -19.41
CA ALA A 163 2.16 12.46 -20.16
C ALA A 163 2.68 13.86 -19.79
N ASP A 164 1.79 14.84 -19.66
CA ASP A 164 2.16 16.20 -19.24
C ASP A 164 2.73 16.21 -17.82
N LEU A 165 2.15 15.45 -16.89
CA LEU A 165 2.66 15.31 -15.53
C LEU A 165 4.05 14.64 -15.49
N MET A 166 4.26 13.57 -16.26
CA MET A 166 5.59 12.94 -16.35
C MET A 166 6.62 13.90 -16.94
N LYS A 167 6.26 14.63 -18.00
CA LYS A 167 7.13 15.61 -18.66
C LYS A 167 7.51 16.74 -17.70
N LYS A 168 6.56 17.27 -16.92
CA LYS A 168 6.83 18.23 -15.84
C LYS A 168 7.78 17.67 -14.77
N GLY A 169 7.75 16.36 -14.54
CA GLY A 169 8.67 15.64 -13.65
C GLY A 169 9.99 15.20 -14.31
N GLY A 170 10.30 15.67 -15.52
CA GLY A 170 11.54 15.34 -16.23
C GLY A 170 11.60 13.92 -16.79
N ARG A 171 10.45 13.25 -16.97
CA ARG A 171 10.37 11.88 -17.52
C ARG A 171 9.49 11.85 -18.77
N GLU A 172 9.89 11.04 -19.74
CA GLU A 172 9.01 10.71 -20.86
C GLU A 172 8.14 9.51 -20.54
N LYS A 173 6.91 9.53 -21.07
CA LYS A 173 5.98 8.42 -20.90
C LYS A 173 6.44 7.24 -21.76
N PRO A 174 6.67 6.05 -21.17
CA PRO A 174 7.11 4.90 -21.94
C PRO A 174 6.01 4.43 -22.91
N PRO A 175 6.38 3.74 -24.00
CA PRO A 175 5.41 3.09 -24.87
C PRO A 175 4.48 2.18 -24.07
N SER A 176 3.18 2.30 -24.31
CA SER A 176 2.16 1.55 -23.58
C SER A 176 1.48 0.51 -24.46
N LEU A 177 1.12 -0.62 -23.85
CA LEU A 177 0.21 -1.60 -24.46
C LEU A 177 -1.16 -0.98 -24.76
N ALA A 178 -1.57 0.07 -24.05
CA ALA A 178 -2.80 0.82 -24.33
C ALA A 178 -2.88 1.34 -25.77
N GLU A 179 -1.74 1.58 -26.44
CA GLU A 179 -1.70 1.99 -27.85
C GLU A 179 -1.49 0.81 -28.80
N ARG A 180 -0.55 -0.08 -28.47
CA ARG A 180 -0.10 -1.13 -29.40
C ARG A 180 -1.01 -2.35 -29.40
N ARG A 181 -1.59 -2.68 -28.24
CA ARG A 181 -2.41 -3.87 -27.99
C ARG A 181 -3.48 -3.55 -26.94
N PRO A 182 -4.46 -2.68 -27.27
CA PRO A 182 -5.45 -2.18 -26.31
C PRO A 182 -6.25 -3.29 -25.64
N ASP A 183 -6.58 -4.37 -26.37
CA ASP A 183 -7.31 -5.52 -25.82
C ASP A 183 -6.51 -6.27 -24.74
N ASP A 184 -5.21 -6.48 -24.96
CA ASP A 184 -4.32 -7.10 -23.97
C ASP A 184 -4.20 -6.20 -22.74
N PHE A 185 -4.11 -4.88 -22.93
CA PHE A 185 -4.08 -3.91 -21.84
C PHE A 185 -5.38 -3.96 -21.02
N VAL A 186 -6.54 -3.94 -21.68
CA VAL A 186 -7.87 -4.04 -21.06
C VAL A 186 -8.00 -5.32 -20.26
N LYS A 187 -7.65 -6.48 -20.84
CA LYS A 187 -7.64 -7.78 -20.13
C LYS A 187 -6.72 -7.75 -18.92
N GLY A 188 -5.55 -7.14 -19.02
CA GLY A 188 -4.61 -6.97 -17.90
C GLY A 188 -5.18 -6.11 -16.76
N GLN A 189 -5.82 -4.98 -17.09
CA GLN A 189 -6.47 -4.13 -16.08
C GLN A 189 -7.67 -4.80 -15.43
N ALA A 190 -8.47 -5.56 -16.19
CA ALA A 190 -9.60 -6.31 -15.65
C ALA A 190 -9.14 -7.37 -14.63
N ARG A 191 -8.07 -8.14 -14.95
CA ARG A 191 -7.46 -9.09 -14.01
C ARG A 191 -6.94 -8.42 -12.75
N ARG A 192 -6.31 -7.24 -12.89
CA ARG A 192 -5.82 -6.45 -11.75
C ARG A 192 -6.99 -5.98 -10.86
N TYR A 193 -8.07 -5.48 -11.45
CA TYR A 193 -9.25 -5.06 -10.70
C TYR A 193 -9.80 -6.23 -9.86
N VAL A 194 -10.00 -7.40 -10.48
CA VAL A 194 -10.52 -8.59 -9.79
C VAL A 194 -9.58 -9.02 -8.66
N ARG A 195 -8.26 -9.06 -8.90
CA ARG A 195 -7.28 -9.39 -7.86
C ARG A 195 -7.29 -8.42 -6.68
N ASP A 196 -7.45 -7.12 -6.94
CA ASP A 196 -7.28 -6.09 -5.92
C ASP A 196 -8.59 -5.80 -5.15
N VAL A 197 -9.76 -6.03 -5.77
CA VAL A 197 -11.08 -5.63 -5.24
C VAL A 197 -12.07 -6.80 -5.16
N GLY A 198 -11.91 -7.84 -5.97
CA GLY A 198 -12.89 -8.91 -6.16
C GLY A 198 -12.68 -10.15 -5.28
N ASN A 199 -12.04 -10.01 -4.11
CA ASN A 199 -11.89 -11.10 -3.15
C ASN A 199 -13.23 -11.76 -2.80
#